data_AF-A0A9E5F2B7-F1
#
_entry.id   AF-A0A9E5F2B7-F1
#
_cell.length_a   1.000
_cell.length_b   1.000
_cell.length_c   1.000
_cell.angle_alpha   90.00
_cell.angle_beta   90.00
_cell.angle_gamma   90.00
#
_symmetry.space_group_name_H-M   'P 1'
#
loop_
_entity.id
_entity.type
_entity.pdbx_description
1 polymer ?
#
loop_
_entity_poly.entity_id
_entity_poly.type
_entity_poly.pdbx_seq_one_letter_code
_entity_poly.pdbx_strand_id
1 'polypeptide(L)'
;RLTRDVRDEWAKIQGRFVDLPLNVAGEELIDLIGRAIKSDIKPTKVSSIAKDTAEHISNWRRVHVESLAKSLTQCWPLHPVTAALLGPISRRRFGQNQRSVFGFLNSAEPSGFQDFLKTTPIGQDNLYNPAELWDYLKANLEPSIMASPDGHKWSLAVDALFRAEAMNDDQNILDVLKCISLMDLFQERSGLSPEESLLALCMQKISAKELEQILNKLTSQSIICYRKHKKAYSLHQGSDFDIDAATEEAHKQTPALDFDRIRQAARFQPVVAKKHYHETGALRWFDVDLVPAEQAQKVAEAYQPSEGSIGLVMIVLGSPESGNVEKICRTASSANKEWPVFVSGAKNSWLIRSHAQELQALEWIRSNNHSLGGDTVARREVESRLAKTKDSLEEHLSGALSSGKWYIDGNAGSALTFRELHALASEKADVLYPQSPKINSELINRIKPSSNSVSALKALLKAMIECQGKNRLGIEGYPAEGGLFETLLASSGLYGETGEGLIFKLPTPKNDTARIRPLWEAADRFFKKNQNRAIPITELYKIWSEKPYGVKEGLLPFFAVSYLMTRQH
;
A
#
# COMPACT_ATOMS: atom_id res chain seq x y z
N ARG A 1 2.18 -13.23 9.58
CA ARG A 1 2.61 -14.05 10.76
C ARG A 1 1.34 -14.36 11.54
N LEU A 2 1.20 -15.57 12.11
CA LEU A 2 0.05 -15.91 12.97
C LEU A 2 0.08 -15.06 14.24
N THR A 3 -1.09 -14.63 14.72
CA THR A 3 -1.25 -13.90 15.99
C THR A 3 -0.88 -14.78 17.18
N ARG A 4 -0.57 -14.14 18.32
CA ARG A 4 -0.13 -14.81 19.56
C ARG A 4 -1.10 -15.91 20.00
N ASP A 5 -2.41 -15.65 19.96
CA ASP A 5 -3.42 -16.64 20.37
C ASP A 5 -3.51 -17.84 19.41
N VAL A 6 -3.31 -17.62 18.11
CA VAL A 6 -3.28 -18.73 17.14
C VAL A 6 -2.00 -19.55 17.29
N ARG A 7 -0.89 -18.92 17.69
CA ARG A 7 0.33 -19.63 18.11
C ARG A 7 0.10 -20.46 19.37
N ASP A 8 -0.64 -19.92 20.34
CA ASP A 8 -0.93 -20.59 21.59
C ASP A 8 -1.92 -21.76 21.39
N GLU A 9 -2.90 -21.63 20.48
CA GLU A 9 -3.76 -22.74 20.04
C GLU A 9 -2.98 -23.82 19.27
N TRP A 10 -2.04 -23.42 18.40
CA TRP A 10 -1.15 -24.36 17.71
C TRP A 10 -0.27 -25.11 18.72
N ALA A 11 0.30 -24.41 19.70
CA ALA A 11 1.15 -25.00 20.74
C ALA A 11 0.42 -26.08 21.56
N LYS A 12 -0.90 -25.96 21.77
CA LYS A 12 -1.72 -26.97 22.47
C LYS A 12 -1.87 -28.28 21.70
N ILE A 13 -1.85 -28.25 20.37
CA ILE A 13 -2.04 -29.42 19.51
C ILE A 13 -0.73 -30.00 18.97
N GLN A 14 0.39 -29.26 19.06
CA GLN A 14 1.68 -29.63 18.49
C GLN A 14 2.21 -30.98 19.01
N GLY A 15 1.99 -31.30 20.28
CA GLY A 15 2.44 -32.58 20.87
C GLY A 15 1.80 -33.83 20.29
N ARG A 16 0.73 -33.71 19.46
CA ARG A 16 0.06 -34.84 18.77
C ARG A 16 0.62 -35.12 17.39
N PHE A 17 1.51 -34.27 16.88
CA PHE A 17 2.13 -34.41 15.57
C PHE A 17 3.64 -34.59 15.75
N VAL A 18 4.21 -35.53 15.01
CA VAL A 18 5.66 -35.63 14.88
C VAL A 18 6.07 -34.69 13.76
N ASP A 19 6.66 -33.55 14.11
CA ASP A 19 7.24 -32.64 13.14
C ASP A 19 8.44 -33.36 12.48
N LEU A 20 8.23 -33.85 11.26
CA LEU A 20 9.30 -34.34 10.37
C LEU A 20 9.69 -33.18 9.44
N PRO A 21 10.75 -32.40 9.76
CA PRO A 21 11.24 -31.38 8.85
C PRO A 21 11.87 -32.07 7.63
N LEU A 22 11.10 -32.22 6.56
CA LEU A 22 11.60 -32.58 5.24
C LEU A 22 12.38 -31.39 4.66
N ASN A 23 13.64 -31.24 5.05
CA ASN A 23 14.56 -30.23 4.50
C ASN A 23 15.56 -30.87 3.54
N VAL A 24 15.06 -31.62 2.55
CA VAL A 24 15.87 -32.33 1.53
C VAL A 24 16.60 -31.35 0.61
N ALA A 25 16.06 -30.15 0.48
CA ALA A 25 16.45 -29.25 -0.59
C ALA A 25 17.84 -28.60 -0.41
N GLY A 26 18.47 -28.68 0.77
CA GLY A 26 19.80 -28.09 0.99
C GLY A 26 20.92 -28.85 0.28
N GLU A 27 20.93 -30.18 0.39
CA GLU A 27 21.95 -31.05 -0.22
C GLU A 27 21.73 -31.19 -1.72
N GLU A 28 20.48 -31.30 -2.16
CA GLU A 28 20.11 -31.35 -3.58
C GLU A 28 20.61 -30.11 -4.35
N LEU A 29 20.55 -28.94 -3.73
CA LEU A 29 21.01 -27.71 -4.37
C LEU A 29 22.53 -27.65 -4.48
N ILE A 30 23.26 -28.14 -3.48
CA ILE A 30 24.72 -28.25 -3.55
C ILE A 30 25.12 -29.21 -4.67
N ASP A 31 24.46 -30.38 -4.78
CA ASP A 31 24.67 -31.31 -5.89
C ASP A 31 24.34 -30.65 -7.25
N LEU A 32 23.23 -29.90 -7.32
CA LEU A 32 22.84 -29.16 -8.53
C LEU A 32 23.89 -28.12 -8.94
N ILE A 33 24.45 -27.36 -7.98
CA ILE A 33 25.53 -26.39 -8.22
C ILE A 33 26.78 -27.11 -8.75
N GLY A 34 27.19 -28.22 -8.13
CA GLY A 34 28.36 -28.99 -8.57
C GLY A 34 28.22 -29.57 -9.98
N ARG A 35 27.00 -29.93 -10.40
CA ARG A 35 26.69 -30.36 -11.77
C ARG A 35 26.60 -29.21 -12.76
N ALA A 36 26.19 -28.04 -12.30
CA ALA A 36 26.06 -26.83 -13.12
C ALA A 36 27.41 -26.27 -13.55
N ILE A 37 28.40 -26.31 -12.66
CA ILE A 37 29.76 -25.84 -12.94
C ILE A 37 30.48 -26.93 -13.75
N LYS A 38 30.74 -26.66 -15.03
CA LYS A 38 31.50 -27.56 -15.92
C LYS A 38 32.93 -27.04 -16.06
N SER A 39 33.89 -27.93 -15.84
CA SER A 39 35.33 -27.66 -15.97
C SER A 39 36.02 -28.95 -16.39
N ASP A 40 37.02 -28.84 -17.26
CA ASP A 40 37.92 -29.94 -17.62
C ASP A 40 38.92 -30.25 -16.50
N ILE A 41 39.11 -29.30 -15.57
CA ILE A 41 40.01 -29.39 -14.43
C ILE A 41 39.12 -29.35 -13.18
N LYS A 42 38.73 -30.52 -12.67
CA LYS A 42 37.98 -30.65 -11.41
C LYS A 42 38.80 -31.39 -10.36
N PRO A 43 38.68 -31.03 -9.06
CA PRO A 43 39.28 -31.81 -7.99
C PRO A 43 38.71 -33.24 -7.99
N THR A 44 39.59 -34.24 -8.10
CA THR A 44 39.21 -35.66 -8.05
C THR A 44 39.19 -36.22 -6.63
N LYS A 45 39.94 -35.60 -5.72
CA LYS A 45 39.96 -35.92 -4.28
C LYS A 45 39.09 -34.94 -3.52
N VAL A 46 38.38 -35.45 -2.52
CA VAL A 46 37.64 -34.62 -1.56
C VAL A 46 38.64 -33.70 -0.86
N SER A 47 38.37 -32.40 -0.89
CA SER A 47 39.23 -31.41 -0.19
C SER A 47 39.02 -31.50 1.32
N SER A 48 40.07 -31.25 2.11
CA SER A 48 39.97 -31.16 3.58
C SER A 48 38.94 -30.11 3.99
N ILE A 49 38.96 -28.94 3.34
CA ILE A 49 38.02 -27.83 3.60
C ILE A 49 36.57 -28.27 3.41
N ALA A 50 36.27 -29.07 2.37
CA ALA A 50 34.92 -29.58 2.15
C ALA A 50 34.50 -30.60 3.22
N LYS A 51 35.44 -31.41 3.71
CA LYS A 51 35.19 -32.36 4.80
C LYS A 51 34.90 -31.61 6.10
N ASP A 52 35.76 -30.66 6.48
CA ASP A 52 35.62 -29.89 7.72
C ASP A 52 34.35 -29.02 7.69
N THR A 53 34.00 -28.45 6.52
CA THR A 53 32.72 -27.73 6.33
C THR A 53 31.52 -28.65 6.51
N ALA A 54 31.58 -29.89 5.98
CA ALA A 54 30.50 -30.87 6.14
C ALA A 54 30.36 -31.32 7.61
N GLU A 55 31.47 -31.46 8.34
CA GLU A 55 31.46 -31.75 9.78
C GLU A 55 30.78 -30.63 10.57
N HIS A 56 31.09 -29.36 10.29
CA HIS A 56 30.41 -28.21 10.89
C HIS A 56 28.89 -28.22 10.65
N ILE A 57 28.45 -28.52 9.42
CA ILE A 57 27.02 -28.62 9.09
C ILE A 57 26.36 -29.80 9.84
N SER A 58 27.08 -30.90 10.03
CA SER A 58 26.58 -32.10 10.70
C SER A 58 26.30 -31.92 12.19
N ASN A 59 27.00 -30.98 12.84
CA ASN A 59 26.76 -30.61 14.23
C ASN A 59 25.40 -29.91 14.41
N TRP A 60 24.87 -29.30 13.34
CA TRP A 60 23.61 -28.55 13.38
C TRP A 60 22.42 -29.37 12.87
N ARG A 61 22.62 -30.24 11.88
CA ARG A 61 21.58 -31.10 11.31
C ARG A 61 22.13 -32.46 10.90
N ARG A 62 21.27 -33.49 10.88
CA ARG A 62 21.65 -34.83 10.42
C ARG A 62 21.96 -34.81 8.92
N VAL A 63 23.22 -35.07 8.57
CA VAL A 63 23.71 -35.19 7.18
C VAL A 63 24.74 -36.31 7.08
N HIS A 64 24.92 -36.89 5.89
CA HIS A 64 26.00 -37.84 5.64
C HIS A 64 27.27 -37.10 5.24
N VAL A 65 28.19 -36.90 6.20
CA VAL A 65 29.40 -36.05 6.05
C VAL A 65 30.19 -36.36 4.79
N GLU A 66 30.47 -37.65 4.50
CA GLU A 66 31.25 -38.04 3.32
C GLU A 66 30.56 -37.71 2.00
N SER A 67 29.22 -37.83 1.96
CA SER A 67 28.43 -37.54 0.77
C SER A 67 28.39 -36.03 0.51
N LEU A 68 28.12 -35.27 1.58
CA LEU A 68 28.09 -33.81 1.53
C LEU A 68 29.46 -33.22 1.17
N ALA A 69 30.55 -33.74 1.75
CA ALA A 69 31.91 -33.32 1.44
C ALA A 69 32.26 -33.57 -0.04
N LYS A 70 31.80 -34.68 -0.61
CA LYS A 70 31.94 -34.97 -2.05
C LYS A 70 31.17 -33.96 -2.90
N SER A 71 29.91 -33.69 -2.57
CA SER A 71 29.08 -32.70 -3.30
C SER A 71 29.65 -31.28 -3.21
N LEU A 72 30.13 -30.87 -2.03
CA LEU A 72 30.79 -29.58 -1.83
C LEU A 72 32.09 -29.48 -2.65
N THR A 73 32.88 -30.55 -2.72
CA THR A 73 34.09 -30.59 -3.55
C THR A 73 33.77 -30.42 -5.03
N GLN A 74 32.63 -30.95 -5.51
CA GLN A 74 32.20 -30.80 -6.90
C GLN A 74 31.76 -29.37 -7.25
N CYS A 75 31.55 -28.49 -6.27
CA CYS A 75 31.20 -27.08 -6.49
C CYS A 75 32.41 -26.18 -6.81
N TRP A 76 33.61 -26.74 -6.95
CA TRP A 76 34.80 -25.99 -7.33
C TRP A 76 34.58 -25.17 -8.62
N PRO A 77 35.04 -23.91 -8.70
CA PRO A 77 35.91 -23.18 -7.76
C PRO A 77 35.20 -22.40 -6.65
N LEU A 78 33.95 -22.70 -6.29
CA LEU A 78 33.35 -22.11 -5.08
C LEU A 78 34.00 -22.67 -3.82
N HIS A 79 34.23 -21.80 -2.84
CA HIS A 79 34.60 -22.25 -1.50
C HIS A 79 33.45 -23.09 -0.90
N PRO A 80 33.70 -24.22 -0.21
CA PRO A 80 32.65 -25.07 0.35
C PRO A 80 31.63 -24.34 1.23
N VAL A 81 32.10 -23.40 2.05
CA VAL A 81 31.22 -22.53 2.86
C VAL A 81 30.32 -21.66 1.98
N THR A 82 30.85 -21.08 0.91
CA THR A 82 30.08 -20.29 -0.06
C THR A 82 29.00 -21.14 -0.74
N ALA A 83 29.37 -22.34 -1.22
CA ALA A 83 28.44 -23.27 -1.84
C ALA A 83 27.27 -23.64 -0.89
N ALA A 84 27.57 -23.84 0.40
CA ALA A 84 26.58 -24.13 1.42
C ALA A 84 25.69 -22.91 1.78
N LEU A 85 26.20 -21.68 1.67
CA LEU A 85 25.45 -20.44 1.93
C LEU A 85 24.50 -20.06 0.78
N LEU A 86 24.85 -20.38 -0.47
CA LEU A 86 24.07 -19.99 -1.66
C LEU A 86 22.63 -20.47 -1.61
N GLY A 87 22.38 -21.67 -1.09
CA GLY A 87 21.02 -22.21 -0.98
C GLY A 87 20.09 -21.47 -0.04
N PRO A 88 20.48 -21.28 1.23
CA PRO A 88 19.77 -20.40 2.16
C PRO A 88 19.51 -19.00 1.62
N ILE A 89 20.50 -18.39 0.94
CA ILE A 89 20.40 -17.05 0.36
C ILE A 89 19.36 -17.01 -0.76
N SER A 90 19.41 -17.97 -1.68
CA SER A 90 18.54 -17.96 -2.87
C SER A 90 17.05 -18.17 -2.57
N ARG A 91 16.72 -18.73 -1.40
CA ARG A 91 15.34 -18.95 -0.94
C ARG A 91 14.74 -17.78 -0.16
N ARG A 92 15.50 -16.70 0.05
CA ARG A 92 14.95 -15.49 0.67
C ARG A 92 13.99 -14.80 -0.29
N ARG A 93 13.11 -13.92 0.21
CA ARG A 93 12.12 -13.22 -0.64
C ARG A 93 12.75 -12.35 -1.74
N PHE A 94 14.03 -11.99 -1.59
CA PHE A 94 14.81 -11.28 -2.60
C PHE A 94 15.51 -12.22 -3.61
N GLY A 95 15.46 -13.54 -3.40
CA GLY A 95 15.94 -14.57 -4.31
C GLY A 95 14.78 -15.40 -4.88
N GLN A 96 14.70 -15.55 -6.19
CA GLN A 96 13.74 -16.42 -6.87
C GLN A 96 14.17 -17.91 -6.80
N ASN A 97 14.42 -18.44 -5.61
CA ASN A 97 14.84 -19.83 -5.38
C ASN A 97 15.96 -20.27 -6.33
N GLN A 98 15.74 -21.31 -7.14
CA GLN A 98 16.74 -21.87 -8.06
C GLN A 98 17.14 -20.88 -9.17
N ARG A 99 16.23 -20.03 -9.67
CA ARG A 99 16.56 -19.04 -10.71
C ARG A 99 17.60 -18.03 -10.22
N SER A 100 17.63 -17.72 -8.93
CA SER A 100 18.64 -16.82 -8.36
C SER A 100 20.02 -17.45 -8.19
N VAL A 101 20.13 -18.76 -7.93
CA VAL A 101 21.44 -19.44 -7.86
C VAL A 101 22.09 -19.47 -9.25
N PHE A 102 21.33 -19.89 -10.26
CA PHE A 102 21.82 -19.88 -11.64
C PHE A 102 22.01 -18.47 -12.19
N GLY A 103 21.18 -17.52 -11.74
CA GLY A 103 21.38 -16.10 -11.99
C GLY A 103 22.74 -15.63 -11.46
N PHE A 104 23.09 -15.95 -10.21
CA PHE A 104 24.42 -15.67 -9.65
C PHE A 104 25.56 -16.35 -10.42
N LEU A 105 25.45 -17.66 -10.69
CA LEU A 105 26.50 -18.42 -11.38
C LEU A 105 26.77 -17.90 -12.80
N ASN A 106 25.75 -17.37 -13.48
CA ASN A 106 25.89 -16.81 -14.83
C ASN A 106 25.98 -15.28 -14.85
N SER A 107 25.97 -14.63 -13.68
CA SER A 107 26.00 -13.18 -13.56
C SER A 107 27.36 -12.64 -14.00
N ALA A 108 27.35 -11.69 -14.93
CA ALA A 108 28.53 -10.93 -15.35
C ALA A 108 28.65 -9.58 -14.59
N GLU A 109 27.91 -9.43 -13.48
CA GLU A 109 27.95 -8.25 -12.64
C GLU A 109 29.24 -8.19 -11.80
N PRO A 110 29.65 -7.00 -11.32
CA PRO A 110 30.83 -6.83 -10.48
C PRO A 110 30.82 -7.74 -9.25
N SER A 111 31.99 -8.31 -8.92
CA SER A 111 32.18 -9.28 -7.82
C SER A 111 31.38 -10.58 -7.98
N GLY A 112 30.73 -10.80 -9.13
CA GLY A 112 29.99 -12.02 -9.43
C GLY A 112 30.90 -13.22 -9.75
N PHE A 113 30.29 -14.41 -9.84
CA PHE A 113 31.05 -15.63 -10.09
C PHE A 113 31.79 -15.63 -11.45
N GLN A 114 31.17 -15.11 -12.51
CA GLN A 114 31.83 -15.03 -13.82
C GLN A 114 32.95 -13.98 -13.84
N ASP A 115 32.83 -12.92 -13.06
CA ASP A 115 33.88 -11.91 -12.90
C ASP A 115 35.12 -12.54 -12.26
N PHE A 116 34.93 -13.24 -11.14
CA PHE A 116 35.98 -14.02 -10.47
C PHE A 116 36.69 -15.01 -11.40
N LEU A 117 35.94 -15.78 -12.19
CA LEU A 117 36.54 -16.74 -13.13
C LEU A 117 37.41 -16.08 -14.21
N LYS A 118 37.14 -14.82 -14.56
CA LYS A 118 37.92 -14.07 -15.57
C LYS A 118 39.17 -13.42 -14.97
N THR A 119 39.08 -12.94 -13.73
CA THR A 119 40.13 -12.13 -13.10
C THR A 119 41.12 -12.97 -12.28
N THR A 120 40.71 -14.16 -11.83
CA THR A 120 41.50 -14.96 -10.89
C THR A 120 42.26 -16.09 -11.60
N PRO A 121 43.59 -16.18 -11.44
CA PRO A 121 44.36 -17.30 -12.00
C PRO A 121 43.91 -18.65 -11.46
N ILE A 122 43.98 -19.68 -12.32
CA ILE A 122 43.68 -21.07 -11.93
C ILE A 122 44.65 -21.50 -10.83
N GLY A 123 44.11 -21.85 -9.66
CA GLY A 123 44.86 -22.38 -8.53
C GLY A 123 43.91 -23.11 -7.57
N GLN A 124 44.39 -24.17 -6.91
CA GLN A 124 43.54 -24.93 -5.97
C GLN A 124 43.12 -24.09 -4.74
N ASP A 125 43.92 -23.10 -4.38
CA ASP A 125 43.69 -22.22 -3.22
C ASP A 125 42.92 -20.93 -3.59
N ASN A 126 42.68 -20.71 -4.88
CA ASN A 126 41.94 -19.56 -5.39
C ASN A 126 40.46 -19.93 -5.50
N LEU A 127 39.76 -19.89 -4.37
CA LEU A 127 38.34 -20.22 -4.25
C LEU A 127 37.48 -18.98 -4.07
N TYR A 128 36.30 -18.95 -4.70
CA TYR A 128 35.33 -17.87 -4.50
C TYR A 128 34.72 -17.95 -3.10
N ASN A 129 35.15 -17.06 -2.22
CA ASN A 129 34.96 -17.16 -0.77
C ASN A 129 33.73 -16.36 -0.28
N PRO A 130 33.34 -16.50 1.00
CA PRO A 130 32.16 -15.79 1.51
C PRO A 130 32.31 -14.25 1.53
N ALA A 131 33.52 -13.71 1.67
CA ALA A 131 33.73 -12.26 1.61
C ALA A 131 33.43 -11.71 0.21
N GLU A 132 33.83 -12.41 -0.86
CA GLU A 132 33.48 -12.04 -2.25
C GLU A 132 31.97 -12.16 -2.51
N LEU A 133 31.34 -13.20 -1.95
CA LEU A 133 29.88 -13.35 -2.00
C LEU A 133 29.16 -12.17 -1.33
N TRP A 134 29.68 -11.68 -0.19
CA TRP A 134 29.13 -10.49 0.46
C TRP A 134 29.19 -9.27 -0.46
N ASP A 135 30.35 -9.04 -1.10
CA ASP A 135 30.54 -7.90 -2.01
C ASP A 135 29.59 -7.97 -3.22
N TYR A 136 29.38 -9.17 -3.78
CA TYR A 136 28.36 -9.40 -4.80
C TYR A 136 26.95 -9.04 -4.33
N LEU A 137 26.55 -9.50 -3.14
CA LEU A 137 25.23 -9.22 -2.58
C LEU A 137 25.04 -7.72 -2.33
N LYS A 138 26.06 -7.04 -1.80
CA LYS A 138 26.03 -5.60 -1.54
C LYS A 138 25.90 -4.81 -2.84
N ALA A 139 26.73 -5.10 -3.84
CA ALA A 139 26.70 -4.36 -5.10
C ALA A 139 25.40 -4.56 -5.90
N ASN A 140 24.87 -5.79 -5.92
CA ASN A 140 23.85 -6.18 -6.89
C ASN A 140 22.46 -6.42 -6.30
N LEU A 141 22.37 -6.71 -4.99
CA LEU A 141 21.12 -7.14 -4.35
C LEU A 141 20.75 -6.32 -3.10
N GLU A 142 21.56 -5.34 -2.68
CA GLU A 142 21.31 -4.54 -1.48
C GLU A 142 19.91 -3.89 -1.46
N PRO A 143 19.41 -3.22 -2.53
CA PRO A 143 18.06 -2.65 -2.51
C PRO A 143 16.97 -3.69 -2.23
N SER A 144 17.11 -4.88 -2.81
CA SER A 144 16.17 -6.00 -2.64
C SER A 144 16.27 -6.62 -1.25
N ILE A 145 17.49 -6.76 -0.70
CA ILE A 145 17.71 -7.26 0.66
C ILE A 145 17.13 -6.29 1.68
N MET A 146 17.35 -4.98 1.49
CA MET A 146 16.82 -3.91 2.35
C MET A 146 15.28 -3.87 2.36
N ALA A 147 14.64 -4.15 1.23
CA ALA A 147 13.18 -4.28 1.13
C ALA A 147 12.63 -5.59 1.75
N SER A 148 13.49 -6.52 2.15
CA SER A 148 13.09 -7.83 2.67
C SER A 148 13.04 -7.85 4.21
N PRO A 149 12.49 -8.92 4.84
CA PRO A 149 12.55 -9.11 6.28
C PRO A 149 13.97 -9.15 6.87
N ASP A 150 14.98 -9.39 6.04
CA ASP A 150 16.40 -9.45 6.44
C ASP A 150 17.09 -8.09 6.39
N GLY A 151 16.42 -7.05 5.89
CA GLY A 151 17.00 -5.72 5.70
C GLY A 151 17.56 -5.10 6.99
N HIS A 152 16.95 -5.38 8.14
CA HIS A 152 17.46 -4.90 9.44
C HIS A 152 18.83 -5.53 9.78
N LYS A 153 18.93 -6.86 9.74
CA LYS A 153 20.20 -7.56 10.02
C LYS A 153 21.27 -7.22 8.98
N TRP A 154 20.88 -7.05 7.71
CA TRP A 154 21.77 -6.57 6.65
C TRP A 154 22.29 -5.16 6.94
N SER A 155 21.42 -4.23 7.35
CA SER A 155 21.83 -2.86 7.71
C SER A 155 22.78 -2.84 8.91
N LEU A 156 22.56 -3.69 9.93
CA LEU A 156 23.49 -3.83 11.05
C LEU A 156 24.86 -4.30 10.61
N ALA A 157 24.92 -5.26 9.69
CA ALA A 157 26.16 -5.76 9.12
C ALA A 157 26.89 -4.70 8.28
N VAL A 158 26.16 -3.94 7.45
CA VAL A 158 26.72 -2.82 6.66
C VAL A 158 27.28 -1.73 7.56
N ASP A 159 26.56 -1.36 8.63
CA ASP A 159 27.04 -0.38 9.61
C ASP A 159 28.26 -0.88 10.39
N ALA A 160 28.25 -2.14 10.84
CA ALA A 160 29.39 -2.77 11.49
C ALA A 160 30.64 -2.75 10.58
N LEU A 161 30.47 -3.02 9.28
CA LEU A 161 31.52 -2.91 8.27
C LEU A 161 32.04 -1.48 8.12
N PHE A 162 31.15 -0.49 8.05
CA PHE A 162 31.54 0.92 7.97
C PHE A 162 32.32 1.38 9.21
N ARG A 163 31.88 0.97 10.42
CA ARG A 163 32.61 1.23 11.67
C ARG A 163 33.97 0.54 11.68
N ALA A 164 34.03 -0.71 11.23
CA ALA A 164 35.29 -1.45 11.12
C ALA A 164 36.27 -0.78 10.17
N GLU A 165 35.81 -0.33 9.00
CA GLU A 165 36.59 0.38 7.98
C GLU A 165 37.11 1.72 8.49
N ALA A 166 36.30 2.48 9.25
CA ALA A 166 36.74 3.74 9.84
C ALA A 166 37.80 3.56 10.95
N MET A 167 37.82 2.43 11.64
CA MET A 167 38.71 2.15 12.77
C MET A 167 39.94 1.30 12.39
N ASN A 168 39.93 0.69 11.21
CA ASN A 168 40.92 -0.30 10.80
C ASN A 168 41.26 -0.15 9.31
N ASP A 169 42.55 -0.14 8.98
CA ASP A 169 43.06 -0.08 7.61
C ASP A 169 43.63 -1.45 7.18
N ASP A 170 42.86 -2.52 7.38
CA ASP A 170 43.27 -3.90 7.08
C ASP A 170 42.14 -4.68 6.42
N GLN A 171 42.36 -5.11 5.19
CA GLN A 171 41.38 -5.85 4.40
C GLN A 171 41.01 -7.20 5.03
N ASN A 172 41.94 -7.86 5.73
CA ASN A 172 41.67 -9.15 6.39
C ASN A 172 40.63 -8.99 7.50
N ILE A 173 40.62 -7.85 8.21
CA ILE A 173 39.62 -7.53 9.23
C ILE A 173 38.22 -7.40 8.60
N LEU A 174 38.13 -6.70 7.48
CA LEU A 174 36.87 -6.51 6.76
C LEU A 174 36.35 -7.84 6.22
N ASP A 175 37.21 -8.66 5.64
CA ASP A 175 36.82 -9.96 5.07
C ASP A 175 36.37 -10.97 6.14
N VAL A 176 37.02 -11.00 7.31
CA VAL A 176 36.54 -11.75 8.48
C VAL A 176 35.15 -11.27 8.88
N LEU A 177 34.93 -9.95 8.96
CA LEU A 177 33.63 -9.39 9.34
C LEU A 177 32.53 -9.67 8.31
N LYS A 178 32.84 -9.65 7.00
CA LYS A 178 31.91 -10.09 5.94
C LYS A 178 31.50 -11.54 6.12
N CYS A 179 32.47 -12.42 6.42
CA CYS A 179 32.19 -13.84 6.68
C CYS A 179 31.28 -14.01 7.90
N ILE A 180 31.60 -13.34 9.02
CA ILE A 180 30.76 -13.35 10.24
C ILE A 180 29.34 -12.86 9.90
N SER A 181 29.23 -11.77 9.14
CA SER A 181 27.94 -11.16 8.78
C SER A 181 27.06 -12.11 7.97
N LEU A 182 27.59 -12.77 6.95
CA LEU A 182 26.84 -13.75 6.16
C LEU A 182 26.43 -14.96 7.00
N MET A 183 27.36 -15.52 7.77
CA MET A 183 27.08 -16.69 8.59
C MET A 183 26.02 -16.37 9.64
N ASP A 184 26.13 -15.26 10.37
CA ASP A 184 25.16 -14.82 11.38
C ASP A 184 23.78 -14.51 10.77
N LEU A 185 23.74 -13.98 9.54
CA LEU A 185 22.49 -13.70 8.81
C LEU A 185 21.75 -14.96 8.35
N PHE A 186 22.49 -16.03 7.98
CA PHE A 186 21.94 -17.24 7.35
C PHE A 186 22.09 -18.54 8.17
N GLN A 187 22.62 -18.46 9.38
CA GLN A 187 22.90 -19.59 10.29
C GLN A 187 21.75 -20.59 10.41
N GLU A 188 20.51 -20.11 10.61
CA GLU A 188 19.32 -20.94 10.85
C GLU A 188 18.97 -21.89 9.71
N ARG A 189 19.53 -21.70 8.51
CA ARG A 189 19.21 -22.53 7.34
C ARG A 189 20.45 -23.17 6.72
N SER A 190 21.62 -22.55 6.86
CA SER A 190 22.89 -23.13 6.42
C SER A 190 23.41 -24.19 7.39
N GLY A 191 23.12 -24.05 8.69
CA GLY A 191 23.81 -24.80 9.73
C GLY A 191 25.26 -24.36 9.94
N LEU A 192 25.64 -23.21 9.39
CA LEU A 192 26.98 -22.63 9.49
C LEU A 192 26.94 -21.46 10.47
N SER A 193 27.54 -21.67 11.63
CA SER A 193 27.73 -20.64 12.65
C SER A 193 29.14 -20.05 12.51
N PRO A 194 29.37 -18.75 12.74
CA PRO A 194 30.70 -18.14 12.68
C PRO A 194 31.56 -18.54 13.90
N GLU A 195 31.91 -19.82 13.94
CA GLU A 195 32.85 -20.42 14.87
C GLU A 195 34.27 -20.12 14.39
N GLU A 196 35.22 -19.98 15.32
CA GLU A 196 36.61 -19.65 14.99
C GLU A 196 37.24 -20.66 14.02
N SER A 197 36.98 -21.96 14.19
CA SER A 197 37.47 -22.98 13.27
C SER A 197 36.85 -22.89 11.88
N LEU A 198 35.58 -22.50 11.75
CA LEU A 198 34.95 -22.31 10.44
C LEU A 198 35.45 -21.04 9.75
N LEU A 199 35.70 -19.97 10.52
CA LEU A 199 36.31 -18.74 10.00
C LEU A 199 37.74 -18.98 9.53
N ALA A 200 38.51 -19.83 10.22
CA ALA A 200 39.83 -20.26 9.79
C ALA A 200 39.80 -20.99 8.44
N LEU A 201 38.76 -21.78 8.16
CA LEU A 201 38.57 -22.42 6.86
C LEU A 201 38.32 -21.40 5.74
N CYS A 202 37.61 -20.29 6.02
CA CYS A 202 37.34 -19.24 5.03
C CYS A 202 38.56 -18.36 4.76
N MET A 203 39.45 -18.21 5.75
CA MET A 203 40.58 -17.29 5.73
C MET A 203 41.93 -18.02 5.60
N GLN A 204 42.08 -18.87 4.59
CA GLN A 204 43.27 -19.72 4.42
C GLN A 204 44.59 -18.96 4.19
N LYS A 205 44.50 -17.68 3.83
CA LYS A 205 45.67 -16.82 3.56
C LYS A 205 46.30 -16.23 4.83
N ILE A 206 45.62 -16.32 5.98
CA ILE A 206 46.12 -15.80 7.26
C ILE A 206 46.37 -16.94 8.25
N SER A 207 47.26 -16.69 9.21
CA SER A 207 47.55 -17.68 10.26
C SER A 207 46.44 -17.74 11.31
N ALA A 208 46.29 -18.86 12.01
CA ALA A 208 45.32 -18.99 13.11
C ALA A 208 45.52 -17.92 14.21
N LYS A 209 46.78 -17.57 14.50
CA LYS A 209 47.14 -16.52 15.47
C LYS A 209 46.71 -15.12 15.01
N GLU A 210 46.81 -14.86 13.71
CA GLU A 210 46.37 -13.60 13.11
C GLU A 210 44.84 -13.50 13.13
N LEU A 211 44.12 -14.58 12.82
CA LEU A 211 42.66 -14.64 12.95
C LEU A 211 42.21 -14.37 14.40
N GLU A 212 42.87 -14.99 15.39
CA GLU A 212 42.59 -14.75 16.81
C GLU A 212 42.79 -13.27 17.19
N GLN A 213 43.85 -12.64 16.68
CA GLN A 213 44.10 -11.21 16.88
C GLN A 213 43.00 -10.34 16.26
N ILE A 214 42.54 -10.66 15.04
CA ILE A 214 41.45 -9.96 14.37
C ILE A 214 40.15 -10.07 15.17
N LEU A 215 39.80 -11.27 15.62
CA LEU A 215 38.59 -11.53 16.40
C LEU A 215 38.62 -10.79 17.75
N ASN A 216 39.76 -10.81 18.44
CA ASN A 216 39.96 -10.06 19.67
C ASN A 216 39.84 -8.54 19.44
N LYS A 217 40.41 -8.03 18.34
CA LYS A 217 40.33 -6.61 17.97
C LYS A 217 38.88 -6.19 17.70
N LEU A 218 38.16 -6.91 16.84
CA LEU A 218 36.75 -6.65 16.52
C LEU A 218 35.85 -6.74 17.77
N THR A 219 36.17 -7.65 18.70
CA THR A 219 35.45 -7.78 19.98
C THR A 219 35.74 -6.60 20.90
N SER A 220 37.00 -6.17 21.01
CA SER A 220 37.39 -5.01 21.82
C SER A 220 36.81 -3.69 21.31
N GLN A 221 36.54 -3.59 20.00
CA GLN A 221 35.90 -2.46 19.35
C GLN A 221 34.35 -2.51 19.42
N SER A 222 33.77 -3.51 20.10
CA SER A 222 32.31 -3.72 20.17
C SER A 222 31.63 -3.80 18.79
N ILE A 223 32.33 -4.37 17.81
CA ILE A 223 31.79 -4.62 16.45
C ILE A 223 31.15 -6.02 16.41
N ILE A 224 31.79 -6.99 17.07
CA ILE A 224 31.27 -8.36 17.25
C ILE A 224 31.23 -8.74 18.74
N CYS A 225 30.46 -9.77 19.07
CA CYS A 225 30.46 -10.37 20.40
C CYS A 225 30.53 -11.90 20.33
N TYR A 226 31.26 -12.51 21.27
CA TYR A 226 31.37 -13.96 21.37
C TYR A 226 30.27 -14.55 22.26
N ARG A 227 29.43 -15.42 21.68
CA ARG A 227 28.34 -16.09 22.41
C ARG A 227 28.79 -17.42 22.97
N LYS A 228 29.20 -17.44 24.24
CA LYS A 228 29.71 -18.64 24.95
C LYS A 228 28.84 -19.88 24.80
N HIS A 229 27.51 -19.74 24.85
CA HIS A 229 26.56 -20.85 24.73
C HIS A 229 26.46 -21.45 23.31
N LYS A 230 26.86 -20.69 22.28
CA LYS A 230 26.89 -21.14 20.87
C LYS A 230 28.31 -21.39 20.36
N LYS A 231 29.34 -21.05 21.14
CA LYS A 231 30.76 -21.06 20.72
C LYS A 231 31.02 -20.34 19.39
N ALA A 232 30.25 -19.30 19.10
CA ALA A 232 30.28 -18.58 17.83
C ALA A 232 30.21 -17.07 18.06
N TYR A 233 30.72 -16.30 17.11
CA TYR A 233 30.63 -14.85 17.09
C TYR A 233 29.25 -14.40 16.56
N SER A 234 28.87 -13.16 16.84
CA SER A 234 27.72 -12.51 16.20
C SER A 234 27.98 -11.01 16.11
N LEU A 235 27.26 -10.32 15.22
CA LEU A 235 27.35 -8.87 15.17
C LEU A 235 26.86 -8.26 16.48
N HIS A 236 27.57 -7.23 16.95
CA HIS A 236 27.15 -6.48 18.13
C HIS A 236 25.96 -5.59 17.73
N GLN A 237 24.78 -5.88 18.26
CA GLN A 237 23.55 -5.12 18.03
C GLN A 237 23.61 -3.83 18.86
N GLY A 238 24.27 -2.81 18.31
CA GLY A 238 24.41 -1.50 18.96
C GLY A 238 23.18 -0.62 18.85
N SER A 239 22.03 -1.09 19.32
CA SER A 239 20.87 -0.23 19.60
C SER A 239 20.44 -0.48 21.04
N ASP A 240 20.81 0.43 21.93
CA ASP A 240 20.32 0.43 23.33
C ASP A 240 18.82 0.81 23.41
N PHE A 241 18.21 1.21 22.29
CA PHE A 241 16.82 1.62 22.23
C PHE A 241 15.87 0.42 22.09
N ASP A 242 15.22 0.05 23.19
CA ASP A 242 14.14 -0.95 23.22
C ASP A 242 12.83 -0.34 22.71
N ILE A 243 12.51 -0.59 21.44
CA ILE A 243 11.29 -0.09 20.79
C ILE A 243 10.04 -0.69 21.43
N ASP A 244 10.09 -1.94 21.89
CA ASP A 244 8.92 -2.61 22.45
C ASP A 244 8.57 -1.97 23.81
N ALA A 245 9.56 -1.73 24.67
CA ALA A 245 9.39 -0.97 25.90
C ALA A 245 8.93 0.49 25.63
N ALA A 246 9.48 1.14 24.61
CA ALA A 246 9.05 2.48 24.22
C ALA A 246 7.60 2.51 23.71
N THR A 247 7.14 1.43 23.07
CA THR A 247 5.76 1.28 22.57
C THR A 247 4.79 1.05 23.73
N GLU A 248 5.17 0.25 24.73
CA GLU A 248 4.40 0.10 25.96
C GLU A 248 4.25 1.42 26.72
N GLU A 249 5.31 2.22 26.81
CA GLU A 249 5.23 3.55 27.44
C GLU A 249 4.36 4.50 26.62
N ALA A 250 4.51 4.53 25.29
CA ALA A 250 3.68 5.33 24.41
C ALA A 250 2.18 4.97 24.56
N HIS A 251 1.83 3.68 24.69
CA HIS A 251 0.46 3.26 24.93
C HIS A 251 -0.13 3.81 26.24
N LYS A 252 0.67 3.94 27.31
CA LYS A 252 0.21 4.56 28.57
C LYS A 252 -0.04 6.06 28.41
N GLN A 253 0.80 6.74 27.60
CA GLN A 253 0.68 8.17 27.33
C GLN A 253 -0.47 8.49 26.36
N THR A 254 -0.84 7.55 25.48
CA THR A 254 -1.95 7.71 24.53
C THR A 254 -2.98 6.57 24.63
N PRO A 255 -3.79 6.52 25.70
CA PRO A 255 -4.70 5.41 25.95
C PRO A 255 -5.94 5.41 25.05
N ALA A 256 -6.37 6.59 24.60
CA ALA A 256 -7.52 6.74 23.71
C ALA A 256 -7.11 6.72 22.24
N LEU A 257 -7.84 5.94 21.44
CA LEU A 257 -7.72 5.91 19.98
C LEU A 257 -8.10 7.24 19.37
N ASP A 258 -7.18 7.81 18.59
CA ASP A 258 -7.43 9.01 17.79
C ASP A 258 -8.08 8.61 16.45
N PHE A 259 -9.41 8.68 16.39
CA PHE A 259 -10.18 8.30 15.20
C PHE A 259 -9.91 9.23 14.00
N ASP A 260 -9.49 10.48 14.21
CA ASP A 260 -9.11 11.38 13.12
C ASP A 260 -7.84 10.89 12.41
N ARG A 261 -6.87 10.38 13.17
CA ARG A 261 -5.68 9.76 12.57
C ARG A 261 -6.00 8.50 11.80
N ILE A 262 -6.92 7.67 12.30
CA ILE A 262 -7.38 6.47 11.60
C ILE A 262 -8.01 6.86 10.26
N ARG A 263 -8.87 7.88 10.25
CA ARG A 263 -9.48 8.42 9.02
C ARG A 263 -8.42 8.88 8.01
N GLN A 264 -7.38 9.59 8.47
CA GLN A 264 -6.29 10.06 7.61
C GLN A 264 -5.47 8.91 7.03
N ALA A 265 -5.23 7.85 7.81
CA ALA A 265 -4.54 6.65 7.36
C ALA A 265 -5.36 5.84 6.36
N ALA A 266 -6.69 5.85 6.49
CA ALA A 266 -7.60 5.02 5.70
C ALA A 266 -7.69 5.39 4.20
N ARG A 267 -7.36 6.64 3.83
CA ARG A 267 -7.46 7.17 2.46
C ARG A 267 -8.75 6.78 1.72
N PHE A 268 -9.88 6.76 2.43
CA PHE A 268 -11.13 6.25 1.89
C PHE A 268 -11.53 6.97 0.61
N GLN A 269 -11.85 6.19 -0.42
CA GLN A 269 -12.44 6.71 -1.65
C GLN A 269 -13.96 6.83 -1.48
N PRO A 270 -14.58 7.91 -1.95
CA PRO A 270 -16.02 8.08 -1.86
C PRO A 270 -16.77 7.02 -2.69
N VAL A 271 -17.97 6.66 -2.24
CA VAL A 271 -18.82 5.71 -2.98
C VAL A 271 -19.65 6.48 -4.02
N VAL A 272 -19.20 6.46 -5.26
CA VAL A 272 -19.81 7.20 -6.38
C VAL A 272 -21.09 6.52 -6.89
N ALA A 273 -22.13 7.31 -7.17
CA ALA A 273 -23.34 6.88 -7.85
C ALA A 273 -23.09 6.72 -9.38
N LYS A 274 -22.34 5.67 -9.77
CA LYS A 274 -21.78 5.53 -11.13
C LYS A 274 -22.83 5.46 -12.23
N LYS A 275 -23.91 4.69 -12.04
CA LYS A 275 -24.99 4.57 -13.05
C LYS A 275 -25.69 5.91 -13.22
N HIS A 276 -26.02 6.54 -12.09
CA HIS A 276 -26.67 7.84 -12.07
C HIS A 276 -25.82 8.91 -12.76
N TYR A 277 -24.51 8.94 -12.49
CA TYR A 277 -23.57 9.84 -13.16
C TYR A 277 -23.53 9.62 -14.67
N HIS A 278 -23.51 8.36 -15.12
CA HIS A 278 -23.53 8.04 -16.55
C HIS A 278 -24.83 8.50 -17.25
N GLU A 279 -25.98 8.37 -16.59
CA GLU A 279 -27.29 8.71 -17.18
C GLU A 279 -27.61 10.21 -17.15
N THR A 280 -27.11 10.94 -16.15
CA THR A 280 -27.45 12.36 -15.93
C THR A 280 -26.30 13.33 -16.20
N GLY A 281 -25.06 12.82 -16.20
CA GLY A 281 -23.83 13.61 -16.17
C GLY A 281 -23.53 14.28 -14.84
N ALA A 282 -24.39 14.14 -13.82
CA ALA A 282 -24.22 14.79 -12.52
C ALA A 282 -23.47 13.87 -11.55
N LEU A 283 -22.22 14.23 -11.21
CA LEU A 283 -21.43 13.45 -10.24
C LEU A 283 -22.03 13.61 -8.83
N ARG A 284 -22.46 12.50 -8.25
CA ARG A 284 -23.01 12.39 -6.90
C ARG A 284 -22.32 11.22 -6.21
N TRP A 285 -21.99 11.37 -4.93
CA TRP A 285 -21.28 10.34 -4.17
C TRP A 285 -21.75 10.33 -2.73
N PHE A 286 -21.33 9.29 -2.02
CA PHE A 286 -21.47 9.18 -0.58
C PHE A 286 -20.10 9.37 0.07
N ASP A 287 -20.07 10.19 1.11
CA ASP A 287 -18.88 10.32 1.96
C ASP A 287 -18.63 8.99 2.68
N VAL A 288 -17.37 8.67 2.97
CA VAL A 288 -17.02 7.47 3.74
C VAL A 288 -16.39 7.90 5.05
N ASP A 289 -16.95 7.41 6.15
CA ASP A 289 -16.48 7.76 7.49
C ASP A 289 -16.35 6.50 8.38
N LEU A 290 -15.48 6.60 9.37
CA LEU A 290 -15.21 5.57 10.36
C LEU A 290 -15.45 6.14 11.76
N VAL A 291 -16.35 5.47 12.49
CA VAL A 291 -16.93 6.00 13.72
C VAL A 291 -16.92 4.92 14.83
N PRO A 292 -16.61 5.26 16.08
CA PRO A 292 -16.81 4.35 17.20
C PRO A 292 -18.30 3.98 17.37
N ALA A 293 -18.58 2.74 17.80
CA ALA A 293 -19.95 2.25 17.96
C ALA A 293 -20.81 3.13 18.87
N GLU A 294 -20.22 3.71 19.90
CA GLU A 294 -20.89 4.57 20.87
C GLU A 294 -21.38 5.90 20.26
N GLN A 295 -20.78 6.34 19.15
CA GLN A 295 -21.11 7.60 18.47
C GLN A 295 -21.90 7.41 17.17
N ALA A 296 -22.02 6.18 16.67
CA ALA A 296 -22.59 5.89 15.35
C ALA A 296 -23.98 6.51 15.13
N GLN A 297 -24.88 6.39 16.11
CA GLN A 297 -26.23 6.97 16.00
C GLN A 297 -26.20 8.50 15.95
N LYS A 298 -25.43 9.14 16.84
CA LYS A 298 -25.32 10.60 16.91
C LYS A 298 -24.73 11.18 15.62
N VAL A 299 -23.69 10.55 15.07
CA VAL A 299 -23.07 10.98 13.81
C VAL A 299 -24.03 10.80 12.65
N ALA A 300 -24.76 9.68 12.59
CA ALA A 300 -25.75 9.45 11.52
C ALA A 300 -26.87 10.50 11.57
N GLU A 301 -27.43 10.78 12.75
CA GLU A 301 -28.50 11.76 12.95
C GLU A 301 -28.06 13.18 12.57
N ALA A 302 -26.85 13.57 12.95
CA ALA A 302 -26.31 14.90 12.68
C ALA A 302 -25.71 15.06 11.27
N TYR A 303 -25.67 14.00 10.45
CA TYR A 303 -25.01 14.03 9.14
C TYR A 303 -25.67 15.04 8.20
N GLN A 304 -24.83 15.90 7.62
CA GLN A 304 -25.17 16.82 6.54
C GLN A 304 -24.13 16.64 5.43
N PRO A 305 -24.54 16.52 4.17
CA PRO A 305 -23.62 16.28 3.07
C PRO A 305 -22.71 17.49 2.84
N SER A 306 -21.45 17.18 2.53
CA SER A 306 -20.52 18.12 1.92
C SER A 306 -20.98 18.49 0.49
N GLU A 307 -20.41 19.55 -0.10
CA GLU A 307 -20.75 19.96 -1.46
C GLU A 307 -20.60 18.78 -2.45
N GLY A 308 -21.74 18.32 -2.99
CA GLY A 308 -21.80 17.25 -3.99
C GLY A 308 -22.07 15.85 -3.46
N SER A 309 -21.81 15.64 -2.17
CA SER A 309 -22.21 14.42 -1.48
C SER A 309 -23.73 14.38 -1.33
N ILE A 310 -24.27 13.17 -1.25
CA ILE A 310 -25.70 12.91 -1.14
C ILE A 310 -26.01 11.87 -0.08
N GLY A 311 -25.04 11.48 0.75
CA GLY A 311 -25.21 10.44 1.75
C GLY A 311 -23.90 10.00 2.40
N LEU A 312 -24.03 9.18 3.44
CA LEU A 312 -22.90 8.71 4.23
C LEU A 312 -22.80 7.19 4.16
N VAL A 313 -21.57 6.70 3.98
CA VAL A 313 -21.17 5.30 4.18
C VAL A 313 -20.34 5.26 5.47
N MET A 314 -20.91 4.70 6.52
CA MET A 314 -20.33 4.67 7.85
C MET A 314 -19.84 3.27 8.21
N ILE A 315 -18.55 3.17 8.55
CA ILE A 315 -17.95 1.98 9.14
C ILE A 315 -17.92 2.15 10.65
N VAL A 316 -18.57 1.25 11.37
CA VAL A 316 -18.66 1.26 12.82
C VAL A 316 -17.60 0.34 13.41
N LEU A 317 -16.71 0.91 14.22
CA LEU A 317 -15.73 0.14 14.99
C LEU A 317 -16.26 -0.21 16.38
N GLY A 318 -16.55 -1.50 16.59
CA GLY A 318 -16.93 -2.02 17.91
C GLY A 318 -15.75 -2.13 18.86
N SER A 319 -16.00 -1.91 20.15
CA SER A 319 -15.15 -2.24 21.29
C SER A 319 -15.75 -3.42 22.06
N PRO A 320 -15.00 -4.06 22.97
CA PRO A 320 -15.56 -5.08 23.88
C PRO A 320 -16.77 -4.59 24.69
N GLU A 321 -16.86 -3.28 24.94
CA GLU A 321 -17.93 -2.66 25.73
C GLU A 321 -19.12 -2.21 24.88
N SER A 322 -19.00 -2.19 23.55
CA SER A 322 -20.02 -1.64 22.65
C SER A 322 -21.32 -2.46 22.58
N GLY A 323 -21.41 -3.60 23.27
CA GLY A 323 -22.58 -4.47 23.24
C GLY A 323 -22.90 -4.99 21.83
N ASN A 324 -24.16 -4.93 21.42
CA ASN A 324 -24.60 -5.46 20.13
C ASN A 324 -24.40 -4.45 18.98
N VAL A 325 -23.25 -4.55 18.31
CA VAL A 325 -22.88 -3.70 17.16
C VAL A 325 -23.89 -3.79 16.01
N GLU A 326 -24.49 -4.95 15.75
CA GLU A 326 -25.50 -5.07 14.68
C GLU A 326 -26.75 -4.23 14.98
N LYS A 327 -27.20 -4.22 16.23
CA LYS A 327 -28.32 -3.38 16.67
C LYS A 327 -27.98 -1.90 16.52
N ILE A 328 -26.77 -1.49 16.90
CA ILE A 328 -26.29 -0.11 16.75
C ILE A 328 -26.30 0.29 15.26
N CYS A 329 -25.74 -0.55 14.38
CA CYS A 329 -25.69 -0.28 12.95
C CYS A 329 -27.10 -0.12 12.36
N ARG A 330 -28.02 -1.01 12.75
CA ARG A 330 -29.42 -0.95 12.31
C ARG A 330 -30.08 0.36 12.74
N THR A 331 -29.97 0.75 14.02
CA THR A 331 -30.56 1.99 14.52
C THR A 331 -29.95 3.21 13.80
N ALA A 332 -28.62 3.29 13.72
CA ALA A 332 -27.92 4.39 13.07
C ALA A 332 -28.30 4.56 11.59
N SER A 333 -28.50 3.47 10.85
CA SER A 333 -28.90 3.52 9.43
C SER A 333 -30.28 4.13 9.15
N SER A 334 -31.10 4.31 10.20
CA SER A 334 -32.44 4.91 10.10
C SER A 334 -32.57 6.25 10.83
N ALA A 335 -31.47 6.74 11.41
CA ALA A 335 -31.46 7.92 12.26
C ALA A 335 -31.64 9.21 11.45
N ASN A 336 -31.00 9.32 10.28
CA ASN A 336 -31.15 10.45 9.39
C ASN A 336 -32.39 10.28 8.51
N LYS A 337 -33.28 11.28 8.50
CA LYS A 337 -34.51 11.27 7.67
C LYS A 337 -34.36 11.99 6.35
N GLU A 338 -33.35 12.86 6.22
CA GLU A 338 -33.17 13.70 5.03
C GLU A 338 -32.19 13.09 4.03
N TRP A 339 -31.16 12.42 4.55
CA TRP A 339 -30.04 11.89 3.77
C TRP A 339 -29.83 10.40 4.01
N PRO A 340 -29.56 9.60 2.98
CA PRO A 340 -29.29 8.18 3.11
C PRO A 340 -27.98 7.92 3.87
N VAL A 341 -28.03 7.02 4.84
CA VAL A 341 -26.88 6.58 5.62
C VAL A 341 -26.77 5.06 5.56
N PHE A 342 -25.69 4.55 4.97
CA PHE A 342 -25.35 3.14 4.91
C PHE A 342 -24.39 2.81 6.03
N VAL A 343 -24.72 1.87 6.90
CA VAL A 343 -23.91 1.58 8.09
C VAL A 343 -23.44 0.13 8.06
N SER A 344 -22.17 -0.11 8.36
CA SER A 344 -21.64 -1.47 8.52
C SER A 344 -20.73 -1.57 9.73
N GLY A 345 -20.90 -2.61 10.53
CA GLY A 345 -19.95 -2.95 11.59
C GLY A 345 -18.72 -3.65 11.02
N ALA A 346 -17.52 -3.17 11.35
CA ALA A 346 -16.29 -3.82 10.90
C ALA A 346 -16.09 -5.15 11.64
N LYS A 347 -16.11 -6.27 10.92
CA LYS A 347 -15.88 -7.62 11.51
C LYS A 347 -14.51 -7.74 12.18
N ASN A 348 -13.52 -7.05 11.62
CA ASN A 348 -12.14 -6.95 12.08
C ASN A 348 -11.91 -5.72 12.97
N SER A 349 -12.94 -5.22 13.68
CA SER A 349 -12.83 -4.05 14.57
C SER A 349 -11.65 -4.14 15.54
N TRP A 350 -11.41 -5.32 16.12
CA TRP A 350 -10.28 -5.53 17.03
C TRP A 350 -8.92 -5.35 16.35
N LEU A 351 -8.73 -5.92 15.15
CA LEU A 351 -7.49 -5.77 14.38
C LEU A 351 -7.25 -4.32 13.97
N ILE A 352 -8.30 -3.64 13.47
CA ILE A 352 -8.22 -2.23 13.09
C ILE A 352 -7.82 -1.38 14.29
N ARG A 353 -8.45 -1.59 15.45
CA ARG A 353 -8.14 -0.87 16.69
C ARG A 353 -6.70 -1.14 17.15
N SER A 354 -6.24 -2.39 17.11
CA SER A 354 -4.88 -2.76 17.51
C SER A 354 -3.83 -2.12 16.60
N HIS A 355 -3.99 -2.19 15.28
CA HIS A 355 -3.08 -1.53 14.34
C HIS A 355 -3.11 -0.01 14.45
N ALA A 356 -4.27 0.60 14.72
CA ALA A 356 -4.38 2.03 14.98
C ALA A 356 -3.66 2.46 16.27
N GLN A 357 -3.77 1.68 17.35
CA GLN A 357 -3.04 1.93 18.60
C GLN A 357 -1.53 1.84 18.39
N GLU A 358 -1.06 0.80 17.69
CA GLU A 358 0.35 0.62 17.33
C GLU A 358 0.86 1.80 16.49
N LEU A 359 0.06 2.22 15.50
CA LEU A 359 0.40 3.36 14.65
C LEU A 359 0.57 4.64 15.47
N GLN A 360 -0.38 4.92 16.38
CA GLN A 360 -0.34 6.07 17.26
C GLN A 360 0.87 6.04 18.19
N ALA A 361 1.20 4.87 18.75
CA ALA A 361 2.37 4.69 19.60
C ALA A 361 3.68 4.93 18.85
N LEU A 362 3.85 4.35 17.66
CA LEU A 362 5.03 4.53 16.82
C LEU A 362 5.21 6.00 16.35
N GLU A 363 4.12 6.69 16.02
CA GLU A 363 4.16 8.11 15.66
C GLU A 363 4.52 9.00 16.86
N TRP A 364 4.02 8.64 18.05
CA TRP A 364 4.40 9.30 19.29
C TRP A 364 5.88 9.10 19.58
N ILE A 365 6.38 7.87 19.45
CA ILE A 365 7.80 7.52 19.63
C ILE A 365 8.68 8.38 18.71
N ARG A 366 8.34 8.41 17.41
CA ARG A 366 9.06 9.20 16.40
C ARG A 366 9.13 10.69 16.75
N SER A 367 8.09 11.22 17.38
CA SER A 367 7.97 12.67 17.62
C SER A 367 8.51 13.11 18.98
N ASN A 368 8.58 12.21 19.98
CA ASN A 368 8.83 12.57 21.38
C ASN A 368 10.09 11.93 21.99
N ASN A 369 10.67 10.88 21.40
CA ASN A 369 11.87 10.24 21.96
C ASN A 369 13.15 10.89 21.45
N HIS A 370 13.87 11.57 22.34
CA HIS A 370 15.13 12.24 22.03
C HIS A 370 16.27 11.24 21.77
N SER A 371 16.23 10.07 22.39
CA SER A 371 17.17 8.95 22.19
C SER A 371 17.13 8.39 20.77
N LEU A 372 16.01 8.56 20.05
CA LEU A 372 15.85 8.18 18.65
C LEU A 372 16.56 9.12 17.67
N GLY A 373 16.93 10.34 18.10
CA GLY A 373 17.62 11.32 17.27
C GLY A 373 19.08 10.93 16.97
N GLY A 374 19.73 10.21 17.90
CA GLY A 374 21.12 9.75 17.77
C GLY A 374 21.26 8.33 17.22
N ASP A 375 20.21 7.50 17.31
CA ASP A 375 20.21 6.11 16.88
C ASP A 375 19.55 5.93 15.51
N THR A 376 20.40 5.92 14.47
CA THR A 376 19.92 5.77 13.08
C THR A 376 19.31 4.40 12.80
N VAL A 377 19.68 3.36 13.56
CA VAL A 377 19.18 1.99 13.42
C VAL A 377 17.77 1.92 14.00
N ALA A 378 17.58 2.38 15.23
CA ALA A 378 16.26 2.48 15.87
C ALA A 378 15.30 3.34 15.05
N ARG A 379 15.77 4.47 14.51
CA ARG A 379 14.96 5.34 13.65
C ARG A 379 14.48 4.64 12.39
N ARG A 380 15.37 3.93 11.68
CA ARG A 380 14.98 3.16 10.49
C ARG A 380 14.00 2.04 10.83
N GLU A 381 14.15 1.41 12.00
CA GLU A 381 13.22 0.37 12.44
C GLU A 381 11.82 0.94 12.74
N VAL A 382 11.73 2.06 13.47
CA VAL A 382 10.46 2.74 13.74
C VAL A 382 9.77 3.14 12.43
N GLU A 383 10.50 3.70 11.45
CA GLU A 383 9.94 4.04 10.14
C GLU A 383 9.47 2.80 9.36
N SER A 384 10.21 1.69 9.40
CA SER A 384 9.78 0.42 8.78
C SER A 384 8.52 -0.15 9.46
N ARG A 385 8.43 -0.11 10.79
CA ARG A 385 7.24 -0.54 11.53
C ARG A 385 6.05 0.37 11.22
N LEU A 386 6.25 1.68 11.18
CA LEU A 386 5.23 2.66 10.78
C LEU A 386 4.66 2.36 9.39
N ALA A 387 5.52 2.16 8.39
CA ALA A 387 5.08 1.85 7.03
C ALA A 387 4.24 0.56 6.99
N LYS A 388 4.73 -0.52 7.60
CA LYS A 388 4.03 -1.82 7.65
C LYS A 388 2.69 -1.74 8.38
N THR A 389 2.63 -1.00 9.49
CA THR A 389 1.39 -0.82 10.26
C THR A 389 0.38 0.02 9.47
N LYS A 390 0.81 1.05 8.73
CA LYS A 390 -0.05 1.82 7.82
C LYS A 390 -0.63 0.95 6.71
N ASP A 391 0.21 0.18 6.02
CA ASP A 391 -0.23 -0.73 4.94
C ASP A 391 -1.24 -1.77 5.46
N SER A 392 -0.94 -2.35 6.62
CA SER A 392 -1.84 -3.32 7.27
C SER A 392 -3.17 -2.67 7.65
N LEU A 393 -3.15 -1.46 8.22
CA LEU A 393 -4.36 -0.73 8.59
C LEU A 393 -5.22 -0.42 7.36
N GLU A 394 -4.63 0.05 6.26
CA GLU A 394 -5.31 0.33 5.00
C GLU A 394 -5.96 -0.94 4.40
N GLU A 395 -5.27 -2.09 4.44
CA GLU A 395 -5.81 -3.38 4.00
C GLU A 395 -7.04 -3.79 4.81
N HIS A 396 -6.97 -3.71 6.15
CA HIS A 396 -8.09 -4.08 7.02
C HIS A 396 -9.30 -3.16 6.84
N LEU A 397 -9.07 -1.85 6.63
CA LEU A 397 -10.12 -0.86 6.40
C LEU A 397 -10.79 -1.06 5.03
N SER A 398 -10.01 -1.33 3.99
CA SER A 398 -10.52 -1.69 2.66
C SER A 398 -11.32 -3.00 2.69
N GLY A 399 -10.86 -3.97 3.49
CA GLY A 399 -11.58 -5.21 3.77
C GLY A 399 -12.96 -4.98 4.41
N ALA A 400 -13.05 -4.01 5.34
CA ALA A 400 -14.31 -3.65 6.00
C ALA A 400 -15.34 -3.06 5.03
N LEU A 401 -14.91 -2.25 4.05
CA LEU A 401 -15.78 -1.71 3.00
C LEU A 401 -16.27 -2.79 2.02
N SER A 402 -15.38 -3.70 1.62
CA SER A 402 -15.64 -4.66 0.54
C SER A 402 -16.47 -5.89 0.95
N SER A 403 -16.44 -6.26 2.24
CA SER A 403 -17.07 -7.49 2.76
C SER A 403 -18.04 -7.24 3.95
N GLY A 404 -18.42 -5.98 4.11
CA GLY A 404 -19.31 -5.51 5.18
C GLY A 404 -20.74 -6.06 5.07
N LYS A 405 -21.38 -6.20 6.23
CA LYS A 405 -22.83 -6.41 6.34
C LYS A 405 -23.47 -5.03 6.47
N TRP A 406 -24.18 -4.59 5.45
CA TRP A 406 -24.67 -3.22 5.30
C TRP A 406 -26.12 -3.10 5.75
N TYR A 407 -26.38 -2.14 6.63
CA TYR A 407 -27.68 -1.78 7.17
C TYR A 407 -28.11 -0.46 6.53
N ILE A 408 -29.34 -0.43 6.01
CA ILE A 408 -29.90 0.68 5.25
C ILE A 408 -31.34 0.90 5.71
N ASP A 409 -31.71 2.14 6.04
CA ASP A 409 -33.06 2.53 6.44
C ASP A 409 -33.64 1.68 7.59
N GLY A 410 -32.79 1.15 8.48
CA GLY A 410 -33.20 0.33 9.61
C GLY A 410 -33.58 -1.11 9.24
N ASN A 411 -33.30 -1.56 8.01
CA ASN A 411 -33.53 -2.94 7.58
C ASN A 411 -32.46 -3.91 8.12
N ALA A 412 -32.75 -5.21 8.02
CA ALA A 412 -31.77 -6.24 8.35
C ALA A 412 -30.55 -6.14 7.42
N GLY A 413 -29.36 -6.30 7.99
CA GLY A 413 -28.13 -6.11 7.23
C GLY A 413 -27.91 -7.20 6.19
N SER A 414 -27.55 -6.80 4.97
CA SER A 414 -27.21 -7.71 3.86
C SER A 414 -25.72 -7.63 3.55
N ALA A 415 -25.14 -8.75 3.11
CA ALA A 415 -23.78 -8.74 2.58
C ALA A 415 -23.84 -8.17 1.16
N LEU A 416 -23.18 -7.03 0.95
CA LEU A 416 -23.11 -6.38 -0.36
C LEU A 416 -21.65 -6.34 -0.80
N THR A 417 -21.43 -6.66 -2.07
CA THR A 417 -20.17 -6.39 -2.75
C THR A 417 -20.00 -4.89 -2.94
N PHE A 418 -18.75 -4.46 -3.16
CA PHE A 418 -18.45 -3.06 -3.45
C PHE A 418 -19.21 -2.54 -4.69
N ARG A 419 -19.45 -3.40 -5.69
CA ARG A 419 -20.25 -3.08 -6.88
C ARG A 419 -21.71 -2.79 -6.53
N GLU A 420 -22.31 -3.61 -5.67
CA GLU A 420 -23.70 -3.44 -5.23
C GLU A 420 -23.87 -2.18 -4.38
N LEU A 421 -22.86 -1.80 -3.58
CA LEU A 421 -22.87 -0.54 -2.83
C LEU A 421 -22.93 0.68 -3.75
N HIS A 422 -22.17 0.68 -4.86
CA HIS A 422 -22.26 1.74 -5.88
C HIS A 422 -23.60 1.74 -6.63
N ALA A 423 -24.19 0.56 -6.86
CA ALA A 423 -25.51 0.45 -7.48
C ALA A 423 -26.59 1.05 -6.56
N LEU A 424 -26.54 0.74 -5.27
CA LEU A 424 -27.43 1.29 -4.27
C LEU A 424 -27.27 2.81 -4.10
N ALA A 425 -26.03 3.31 -4.11
CA ALA A 425 -25.76 4.75 -4.12
C ALA A 425 -26.42 5.43 -5.34
N SER A 426 -26.44 4.77 -6.49
CA SER A 426 -27.13 5.26 -7.70
C SER A 426 -28.65 5.25 -7.54
N GLU A 427 -29.22 4.19 -6.99
CA GLU A 427 -30.66 4.10 -6.70
C GLU A 427 -31.10 5.23 -5.75
N LYS A 428 -30.35 5.47 -4.67
CA LYS A 428 -30.65 6.59 -3.77
C LYS A 428 -30.49 7.95 -4.46
N ALA A 429 -29.52 8.12 -5.35
CA ALA A 429 -29.40 9.34 -6.15
C ALA A 429 -30.62 9.55 -7.07
N ASP A 430 -31.13 8.49 -7.69
CA ASP A 430 -32.33 8.52 -8.55
C ASP A 430 -33.59 8.92 -7.75
N VAL A 431 -33.73 8.40 -6.52
CA VAL A 431 -34.84 8.73 -5.62
C VAL A 431 -34.74 10.17 -5.10
N LEU A 432 -33.54 10.65 -4.78
CA LEU A 432 -33.33 12.02 -4.30
C LEU A 432 -33.53 13.06 -5.41
N TYR A 433 -33.13 12.73 -6.64
CA TYR A 433 -33.13 13.65 -7.77
C TYR A 433 -33.83 13.09 -9.02
N PRO A 434 -35.13 12.71 -8.90
CA PRO A 434 -35.86 12.06 -9.99
C PRO A 434 -36.08 12.99 -11.19
N GLN A 435 -35.94 14.31 -10.98
CA GLN A 435 -36.10 15.34 -11.99
C GLN A 435 -34.77 16.00 -12.40
N SER A 436 -33.64 15.37 -12.08
CA SER A 436 -32.32 15.86 -12.51
C SER A 436 -32.24 15.94 -14.04
N PRO A 437 -31.77 17.07 -14.60
CA PRO A 437 -31.51 17.15 -16.03
C PRO A 437 -30.42 16.14 -16.43
N LYS A 438 -30.48 15.69 -17.68
CA LYS A 438 -29.52 14.77 -18.27
C LYS A 438 -28.59 15.53 -19.21
N ILE A 439 -27.48 16.01 -18.66
CA ILE A 439 -26.49 16.81 -19.38
C ILE A 439 -25.11 16.20 -19.17
N ASN A 440 -24.60 15.53 -20.21
CA ASN A 440 -23.32 14.83 -20.18
C ASN A 440 -22.17 15.78 -20.55
N SER A 441 -21.94 16.79 -19.71
CA SER A 441 -20.80 17.72 -19.85
C SER A 441 -19.88 17.63 -18.65
N GLU A 442 -18.76 16.91 -18.78
CA GLU A 442 -17.77 16.81 -17.70
C GLU A 442 -17.10 18.16 -17.38
N LEU A 443 -17.15 19.11 -18.32
CA LEU A 443 -16.54 20.43 -18.17
C LEU A 443 -17.32 21.34 -17.23
N ILE A 444 -18.65 21.30 -17.28
CA ILE A 444 -19.51 22.23 -16.54
C ILE A 444 -20.60 21.58 -15.67
N ASN A 445 -20.95 20.30 -15.85
CA ASN A 445 -21.83 19.58 -14.91
C ASN A 445 -21.06 19.15 -13.66
N ARG A 446 -20.47 20.14 -12.99
CA ARG A 446 -19.63 20.01 -11.80
C ARG A 446 -19.94 21.15 -10.85
N ILE A 447 -19.58 20.94 -9.59
CA ILE A 447 -19.73 21.94 -8.53
C ILE A 447 -18.80 23.11 -8.81
N LYS A 448 -17.52 22.82 -9.08
CA LYS A 448 -16.52 23.84 -9.40
C LYS A 448 -15.90 23.58 -10.77
N PRO A 449 -16.43 24.20 -11.84
CA PRO A 449 -15.82 24.13 -13.17
C PRO A 449 -14.43 24.78 -13.19
N SER A 450 -13.59 24.37 -14.14
CA SER A 450 -12.27 25.00 -14.35
C SER A 450 -12.41 26.44 -14.87
N SER A 451 -11.38 27.27 -14.67
CA SER A 451 -11.36 28.64 -15.22
C SER A 451 -11.56 28.67 -16.74
N ASN A 452 -11.01 27.69 -17.46
CA ASN A 452 -11.20 27.53 -18.90
C ASN A 452 -12.65 27.15 -19.24
N SER A 453 -13.25 26.21 -18.50
CA SER A 453 -14.67 25.84 -18.67
C SER A 453 -15.60 27.02 -18.41
N VAL A 454 -15.33 27.83 -17.38
CA VAL A 454 -16.11 29.04 -17.06
C VAL A 454 -15.97 30.08 -18.17
N SER A 455 -14.77 30.25 -18.72
CA SER A 455 -14.52 31.20 -19.82
C SER A 455 -15.25 30.78 -21.09
N ALA A 456 -15.20 29.49 -21.44
CA ALA A 456 -15.95 28.93 -22.56
C ALA A 456 -17.47 29.07 -22.36
N LEU A 457 -17.97 28.82 -21.16
CA LEU A 457 -19.38 29.04 -20.84
C LEU A 457 -19.75 30.52 -21.03
N LYS A 458 -18.96 31.46 -20.53
CA LYS A 458 -19.20 32.90 -20.73
C LYS A 458 -19.24 33.29 -22.21
N ALA A 459 -18.32 32.76 -23.02
CA ALA A 459 -18.31 32.99 -24.46
C ALA A 459 -19.59 32.45 -25.13
N LEU A 460 -20.03 31.25 -24.75
CA LEU A 460 -21.29 30.68 -25.23
C LEU A 460 -22.50 31.55 -24.81
N LEU A 461 -22.59 31.94 -23.53
CA LEU A 461 -23.70 32.77 -23.04
C LEU A 461 -23.77 34.12 -23.77
N LYS A 462 -22.62 34.72 -24.08
CA LYS A 462 -22.54 35.94 -24.90
C LYS A 462 -23.09 35.70 -26.31
N ALA A 463 -22.66 34.61 -26.96
CA ALA A 463 -23.14 34.24 -28.29
C ALA A 463 -24.65 33.93 -28.33
N MET A 464 -25.21 33.35 -27.25
CA MET A 464 -26.66 33.11 -27.14
C MET A 464 -27.47 34.40 -27.23
N ILE A 465 -26.94 35.52 -26.70
CA ILE A 465 -27.60 36.81 -26.67
C ILE A 465 -27.35 37.61 -27.96
N GLU A 466 -26.10 37.63 -28.45
CA GLU A 466 -25.69 38.49 -29.56
C GLU A 466 -25.92 37.88 -30.95
N CYS A 467 -25.99 36.56 -31.06
CA CYS A 467 -25.98 35.82 -32.32
C CYS A 467 -27.19 34.88 -32.50
N GLN A 468 -28.32 35.18 -31.84
CA GLN A 468 -29.57 34.46 -32.06
C GLN A 468 -29.97 34.48 -33.56
N GLY A 469 -30.62 33.42 -34.03
CA GLY A 469 -31.00 33.25 -35.44
C GLY A 469 -29.88 32.74 -36.36
N LYS A 470 -28.62 32.70 -35.91
CA LYS A 470 -27.50 32.19 -36.71
C LYS A 470 -27.25 30.71 -36.45
N ASN A 471 -26.88 29.96 -37.49
CA ASN A 471 -26.45 28.58 -37.32
C ASN A 471 -25.29 28.53 -36.31
N ARG A 472 -25.42 27.63 -35.33
CA ARG A 472 -24.44 27.44 -34.25
C ARG A 472 -24.06 28.73 -33.50
N LEU A 473 -24.98 29.70 -33.44
CA LEU A 473 -24.75 31.04 -32.87
C LEU A 473 -23.54 31.78 -33.48
N GLY A 474 -23.17 31.46 -34.72
CA GLY A 474 -21.99 32.04 -35.39
C GLY A 474 -20.65 31.52 -34.88
N ILE A 475 -20.60 30.40 -34.16
CA ILE A 475 -19.36 29.79 -33.68
C ILE A 475 -18.67 29.03 -34.81
N GLU A 476 -17.50 29.53 -35.24
CA GLU A 476 -16.65 28.90 -36.25
C GLU A 476 -15.63 27.93 -35.63
N GLY A 477 -15.28 26.87 -36.36
CA GLY A 477 -14.32 25.86 -35.90
C GLY A 477 -14.80 25.02 -34.71
N TYR A 478 -13.88 24.54 -33.87
CA TYR A 478 -14.18 23.71 -32.70
C TYR A 478 -13.56 24.25 -31.40
N PRO A 479 -13.80 25.53 -31.04
CA PRO A 479 -13.39 26.06 -29.74
C PRO A 479 -14.23 25.46 -28.61
N ALA A 480 -13.83 25.70 -27.37
CA ALA A 480 -14.44 25.10 -26.18
C ALA A 480 -15.95 25.44 -26.05
N GLU A 481 -16.33 26.68 -26.34
CA GLU A 481 -17.72 27.15 -26.39
C GLU A 481 -18.53 26.47 -27.49
N GLY A 482 -17.89 26.06 -28.60
CA GLY A 482 -18.51 25.26 -29.65
C GLY A 482 -18.83 23.85 -29.17
N GLY A 483 -17.95 23.23 -28.39
CA GLY A 483 -18.24 21.95 -27.74
C GLY A 483 -19.38 22.05 -26.72
N LEU A 484 -19.43 23.14 -25.97
CA LEU A 484 -20.53 23.41 -25.04
C LEU A 484 -21.85 23.68 -25.78
N PHE A 485 -21.83 24.37 -26.93
CA PHE A 485 -23.02 24.54 -27.76
C PHE A 485 -23.64 23.18 -28.14
N GLU A 486 -22.83 22.26 -28.68
CA GLU A 486 -23.32 20.94 -29.08
C GLU A 486 -23.89 20.17 -27.88
N THR A 487 -23.14 20.17 -26.78
CA THR A 487 -23.47 19.40 -25.58
C THR A 487 -24.69 19.95 -24.84
N LEU A 488 -24.90 21.26 -24.82
CA LEU A 488 -25.90 21.90 -23.97
C LEU A 488 -27.14 22.39 -24.73
N LEU A 489 -26.98 22.95 -25.92
CA LEU A 489 -28.08 23.56 -26.67
C LEU A 489 -28.62 22.62 -27.75
N ALA A 490 -27.73 22.06 -28.58
CA ALA A 490 -28.14 21.18 -29.67
C ALA A 490 -28.68 19.84 -29.12
N SER A 491 -27.94 19.19 -28.22
CA SER A 491 -28.33 17.87 -27.68
C SER A 491 -29.62 17.91 -26.84
N SER A 492 -29.89 19.03 -26.16
CA SER A 492 -31.08 19.21 -25.33
C SER A 492 -32.30 19.69 -26.12
N GLY A 493 -32.11 20.10 -27.37
CA GLY A 493 -33.16 20.67 -28.21
C GLY A 493 -33.59 22.09 -27.80
N LEU A 494 -32.79 22.78 -26.98
CA LEU A 494 -33.07 24.15 -26.53
C LEU A 494 -32.87 25.20 -27.61
N TYR A 495 -32.09 24.88 -28.65
CA TYR A 495 -31.89 25.74 -29.82
C TYR A 495 -32.01 24.90 -31.10
N GLY A 496 -32.84 25.35 -32.04
CA GLY A 496 -33.00 24.62 -33.29
C GLY A 496 -34.01 25.26 -34.23
N GLU A 497 -34.11 24.69 -35.43
CA GLU A 497 -34.92 25.25 -36.51
C GLU A 497 -36.43 25.07 -36.24
N THR A 498 -37.19 26.10 -36.58
CA THR A 498 -38.66 26.13 -36.62
C THR A 498 -39.12 26.77 -37.93
N GLY A 499 -40.42 26.79 -38.19
CA GLY A 499 -40.98 27.51 -39.34
C GLY A 499 -40.70 29.02 -39.33
N GLU A 500 -40.23 29.57 -38.19
CA GLU A 500 -39.87 30.98 -37.98
C GLU A 500 -38.35 31.21 -38.01
N GLY A 501 -37.55 30.17 -38.28
CA GLY A 501 -36.08 30.21 -38.30
C GLY A 501 -35.44 29.54 -37.08
N LEU A 502 -34.17 29.86 -36.82
CA LEU A 502 -33.41 29.28 -35.70
C LEU A 502 -33.67 30.03 -34.39
N ILE A 503 -34.48 29.45 -33.51
CA ILE A 503 -34.91 30.08 -32.25
C ILE A 503 -34.60 29.21 -31.02
N PHE A 504 -34.60 29.85 -29.86
CA PHE A 504 -34.60 29.16 -28.57
C PHE A 504 -36.01 28.65 -28.28
N LYS A 505 -36.14 27.36 -27.96
CA LYS A 505 -37.44 26.76 -27.65
C LYS A 505 -37.32 25.73 -26.54
N LEU A 506 -38.36 25.62 -25.73
CA LEU A 506 -38.46 24.51 -24.80
C LEU A 506 -38.87 23.24 -25.57
N PRO A 507 -38.17 22.10 -25.43
CA PRO A 507 -38.54 20.86 -26.09
C PRO A 507 -39.96 20.42 -25.70
N THR A 508 -40.70 19.80 -26.62
CA THR A 508 -42.00 19.21 -26.30
C THR A 508 -41.83 18.03 -25.32
N PRO A 509 -42.86 17.63 -24.56
CA PRO A 509 -42.73 16.51 -23.62
C PRO A 509 -42.23 15.20 -24.26
N LYS A 510 -42.53 14.97 -25.54
CA LYS A 510 -42.06 13.80 -26.29
C LYS A 510 -40.58 13.89 -26.68
N ASN A 511 -40.04 15.11 -26.81
CA ASN A 511 -38.69 15.37 -27.30
C ASN A 511 -37.73 15.84 -26.19
N ASP A 512 -38.19 15.91 -24.93
CA ASP A 512 -37.38 16.34 -23.78
C ASP A 512 -36.47 15.20 -23.27
N THR A 513 -35.56 14.73 -24.11
CA THR A 513 -34.61 13.66 -23.80
C THR A 513 -33.65 14.06 -22.67
N ALA A 514 -33.30 15.35 -22.60
CA ALA A 514 -32.43 15.93 -21.59
C ALA A 514 -33.15 16.26 -20.25
N ARG A 515 -34.46 16.05 -20.16
CA ARG A 515 -35.27 16.31 -18.95
C ARG A 515 -35.12 17.76 -18.43
N ILE A 516 -35.26 18.72 -19.33
CA ILE A 516 -35.14 20.15 -19.04
C ILE A 516 -36.47 20.76 -18.57
N ARG A 517 -37.61 20.25 -19.05
CA ARG A 517 -38.93 20.82 -18.76
C ARG A 517 -39.25 20.95 -17.27
N PRO A 518 -38.93 19.99 -16.38
CA PRO A 518 -39.22 20.13 -14.97
C PRO A 518 -38.59 21.38 -14.34
N LEU A 519 -37.37 21.75 -14.77
CA LEU A 519 -36.69 22.97 -14.32
C LEU A 519 -37.44 24.24 -14.75
N TRP A 520 -37.91 24.27 -15.99
CA TRP A 520 -38.66 25.40 -16.55
C TRP A 520 -40.01 25.57 -15.86
N GLU A 521 -40.74 24.47 -15.66
CA GLU A 521 -42.01 24.48 -14.96
C GLU A 521 -41.85 24.92 -13.48
N ALA A 522 -40.73 24.56 -12.85
CA ALA A 522 -40.38 25.04 -11.51
C ALA A 522 -40.16 26.55 -11.50
N ALA A 523 -39.39 27.06 -12.47
CA ALA A 523 -39.12 28.48 -12.64
C ALA A 523 -40.42 29.26 -12.92
N ASP A 524 -41.26 28.80 -13.85
CA ASP A 524 -42.55 29.42 -14.18
C ASP A 524 -43.47 29.52 -12.94
N ARG A 525 -43.58 28.44 -12.15
CA ARG A 525 -44.33 28.45 -10.88
C ARG A 525 -43.75 29.43 -9.87
N PHE A 526 -42.42 29.47 -9.76
CA PHE A 526 -41.73 30.36 -8.83
C PHE A 526 -41.93 31.84 -9.19
N PHE A 527 -41.76 32.21 -10.47
CA PHE A 527 -42.01 33.58 -10.93
C PHE A 527 -43.48 33.96 -10.78
N LYS A 528 -44.42 33.06 -11.12
CA LYS A 528 -45.86 33.30 -10.93
C LYS A 528 -46.24 33.57 -9.46
N LYS A 529 -45.59 32.89 -8.51
CA LYS A 529 -45.81 33.11 -7.07
C LYS A 529 -45.21 34.43 -6.56
N ASN A 530 -44.22 34.99 -7.24
CA ASN A 530 -43.43 36.14 -6.79
C ASN A 530 -43.55 37.36 -7.73
N GLN A 531 -44.66 37.48 -8.47
CA GLN A 531 -44.85 38.54 -9.48
C GLN A 531 -44.72 39.98 -8.95
N ASN A 532 -44.92 40.19 -7.65
CA ASN A 532 -44.97 41.52 -7.03
C ASN A 532 -43.63 42.01 -6.49
N ARG A 533 -42.51 41.32 -6.79
CA ARG A 533 -41.17 41.74 -6.33
C ARG A 533 -40.10 41.44 -7.35
N ALA A 534 -39.01 42.21 -7.28
CA ALA A 534 -37.76 41.82 -7.91
C ALA A 534 -37.21 40.55 -7.24
N ILE A 535 -36.72 39.61 -8.07
CA ILE A 535 -36.18 38.33 -7.60
C ILE A 535 -34.70 38.23 -7.97
N PRO A 536 -33.80 38.10 -7.00
CA PRO A 536 -32.40 37.75 -7.24
C PRO A 536 -32.29 36.39 -7.96
N ILE A 537 -31.42 36.30 -8.97
CA ILE A 537 -31.18 35.05 -9.70
C ILE A 537 -30.71 33.90 -8.79
N THR A 538 -30.08 34.23 -7.67
CA THR A 538 -29.64 33.27 -6.65
C THR A 538 -30.79 32.50 -6.02
N GLU A 539 -32.00 33.07 -5.95
CA GLU A 539 -33.18 32.35 -5.47
C GLU A 539 -33.64 31.27 -6.47
N LEU A 540 -33.57 31.56 -7.77
CA LEU A 540 -33.87 30.57 -8.82
C LEU A 540 -32.81 29.45 -8.81
N TYR A 541 -31.54 29.82 -8.66
CA TYR A 541 -30.45 28.87 -8.51
C TYR A 541 -30.65 27.93 -7.33
N LYS A 542 -31.10 28.45 -6.18
CA LYS A 542 -31.41 27.62 -5.02
C LYS A 542 -32.49 26.58 -5.33
N ILE A 543 -33.57 26.98 -6.02
CA ILE A 543 -34.66 26.05 -6.40
C ILE A 543 -34.15 24.92 -7.30
N TRP A 544 -33.33 25.25 -8.30
CA TRP A 544 -32.78 24.24 -9.21
C TRP A 544 -31.70 23.37 -8.58
N SER A 545 -30.97 23.88 -7.59
CA SER A 545 -29.95 23.10 -6.85
C SER A 545 -30.56 22.15 -5.82
N GLU A 546 -31.80 22.37 -5.39
CA GLU A 546 -32.51 21.53 -4.41
C GLU A 546 -33.18 20.30 -5.06
N LYS A 547 -33.59 19.34 -4.21
CA LYS A 547 -34.42 18.19 -4.62
C LYS A 547 -35.76 18.72 -5.15
N PRO A 548 -36.33 18.16 -6.24
CA PRO A 548 -35.95 16.92 -6.92
C PRO A 548 -34.97 17.09 -8.11
N TYR A 549 -34.36 18.26 -8.30
CA TYR A 549 -33.57 18.57 -9.50
C TYR A 549 -32.06 18.40 -9.29
N GLY A 550 -31.51 19.05 -8.27
CA GLY A 550 -30.10 18.91 -7.90
C GLY A 550 -29.09 19.39 -8.95
N VAL A 551 -29.41 20.46 -9.67
CA VAL A 551 -28.53 21.04 -10.72
C VAL A 551 -27.21 21.48 -10.09
N LYS A 552 -26.10 21.14 -10.76
CA LYS A 552 -24.75 21.54 -10.31
C LYS A 552 -24.47 22.99 -10.67
N GLU A 553 -23.67 23.66 -9.83
CA GLU A 553 -23.41 25.10 -9.92
C GLU A 553 -22.92 25.55 -11.30
N GLY A 554 -22.06 24.76 -11.95
CA GLY A 554 -21.56 25.09 -13.28
C GLY A 554 -22.61 25.13 -14.40
N LEU A 555 -23.79 24.52 -14.21
CA LEU A 555 -24.91 24.55 -15.17
C LEU A 555 -25.92 25.66 -14.89
N LEU A 556 -25.91 26.25 -13.69
CA LEU A 556 -26.93 27.21 -13.29
C LEU A 556 -26.97 28.46 -14.20
N PRO A 557 -25.84 29.10 -14.57
CA PRO A 557 -25.86 30.24 -15.48
C PRO A 557 -26.40 29.88 -16.86
N PHE A 558 -26.04 28.68 -17.36
CA PHE A 558 -26.55 28.17 -18.63
C PHE A 558 -28.06 28.03 -18.64
N PHE A 559 -28.62 27.35 -17.63
CA PHE A 559 -30.07 27.16 -17.57
C PHE A 559 -30.82 28.47 -17.35
N ALA A 560 -30.28 29.42 -16.58
CA ALA A 560 -30.92 30.72 -16.39
C ALA A 560 -31.02 31.52 -17.69
N VAL A 561 -29.91 31.65 -18.42
CA VAL A 561 -29.93 32.39 -19.70
C VAL A 561 -30.82 31.65 -20.71
N SER A 562 -30.70 30.32 -20.81
CA SER A 562 -31.56 29.52 -21.69
C SER A 562 -33.04 29.70 -21.36
N TYR A 563 -33.41 29.71 -20.07
CA TYR A 563 -34.79 29.93 -19.63
C TYR A 563 -35.32 31.26 -20.13
N LEU A 564 -34.56 32.35 -19.93
CA LEU A 564 -34.93 33.68 -20.41
C LEU A 564 -35.08 33.72 -21.93
N MET A 565 -34.13 33.15 -22.68
CA MET A 565 -34.18 33.12 -24.15
C MET A 565 -35.42 32.39 -24.68
N THR A 566 -35.81 31.28 -24.06
CA THR A 566 -37.02 30.52 -24.46
C THR A 566 -38.36 31.20 -24.10
N ARG A 567 -38.32 32.33 -23.38
CA ARG A 567 -39.50 33.09 -22.91
C ARG A 567 -39.55 34.51 -23.49
N GLN A 568 -38.69 34.82 -24.47
CA GLN A 568 -38.66 36.13 -25.16
C GLN A 568 -39.77 36.33 -26.19
N HIS A 569 -40.45 35.25 -26.61
CA HIS A 569 -41.49 35.26 -27.64
C HIS A 569 -42.89 35.09 -27.06
#